data_AF-A0A432QRI8-F1
#
_entry.id   AF-A0A432QRI8-F1
#
_cell.length_a   1.000
_cell.length_b   1.000
_cell.length_c   1.000
_cell.angle_alpha   90.00
_cell.angle_beta   90.00
_cell.angle_gamma   90.00
#
_symmetry.space_group_name_H-M   'P 1'
#
loop_
_entity.id
_entity.type
_entity.pdbx_description
1 polymer ?
#
loop_
_entity_poly.entity_id
_entity_poly.type
_entity_poly.pdbx_seq_one_letter_code
_entity_poly.pdbx_strand_id
1 'polypeptide(L)' 'GTGCTLSSAIAANMARGLPVEEAVRLGKDYVTDAIAAGAEYTIGQGHGPVHHFHRFF' A
#
# COMPACT_ATOMS: atom_id res chain seq x y z
N GLY A 1 -9.30 2.94 1.76
CA GLY A 1 -8.16 2.98 0.81
C GLY A 1 -7.38 1.67 0.72
N THR A 2 -7.32 0.88 1.78
CA THR A 2 -6.46 -0.31 1.91
C THR A 2 -6.60 -1.33 0.79
N GLY A 3 -7.82 -1.75 0.45
CA GLY A 3 -8.06 -2.76 -0.60
C GLY A 3 -7.57 -2.32 -1.97
N CYS A 4 -7.91 -1.09 -2.38
CA CYS A 4 -7.42 -0.50 -3.64
C CYS A 4 -5.90 -0.39 -3.65
N THR A 5 -5.29 -0.01 -2.53
CA THR A 5 -3.84 0.10 -2.41
C THR A 5 -3.16 -1.26 -2.58
N LEU A 6 -3.70 -2.29 -1.91
CA LEU A 6 -3.20 -3.66 -2.01
C LEU A 6 -3.32 -4.18 -3.44
N SER A 7 -4.49 -4.08 -4.07
CA SER A 7 -4.69 -4.58 -5.43
C SER A 7 -3.80 -3.85 -6.45
N SER A 8 -3.65 -2.52 -6.33
CA SER A 8 -2.72 -1.75 -7.16
C SER A 8 -1.26 -2.13 -6.96
N ALA A 9 -0.82 -2.37 -5.72
CA ALA A 9 0.55 -2.80 -5.42
C ALA A 9 0.86 -4.19 -5.98
N ILE A 10 -0.09 -5.13 -5.91
CA ILE A 10 0.04 -6.46 -6.51
C ILE A 10 0.12 -6.34 -8.04
N ALA A 11 -0.79 -5.57 -8.66
CA ALA A 11 -0.80 -5.34 -10.10
C ALA A 11 0.52 -4.72 -10.60
N ALA A 12 1.06 -3.72 -9.89
CA ALA A 12 2.32 -3.09 -10.22
C ALA A 12 3.51 -4.08 -10.14
N ASN A 13 3.54 -4.95 -9.13
CA ASN A 13 4.58 -5.97 -9.01
C ASN A 13 4.46 -7.07 -10.08
N MET A 14 3.25 -7.49 -10.44
CA MET A 14 3.03 -8.40 -11.56
C MET A 14 3.46 -7.77 -12.89
N ALA A 15 3.19 -6.48 -13.11
CA ALA A 15 3.63 -5.76 -14.31
C ALA A 15 5.17 -5.68 -14.44
N ARG A 16 5.90 -5.84 -13.34
CA ARG A 16 7.37 -5.96 -13.32
C ARG A 16 7.87 -7.38 -13.64
N GLY A 17 6.97 -8.32 -13.91
CA GLY A 17 7.29 -9.72 -14.23
C GLY A 17 7.48 -10.61 -13.00
N LEU A 18 7.06 -10.18 -11.81
CA LEU A 18 7.18 -11.00 -10.61
C LEU A 18 6.12 -12.12 -10.58
N PRO A 19 6.46 -13.32 -10.04
CA PRO A 19 5.47 -14.37 -9.79
C PRO A 19 4.34 -13.87 -8.89
N VAL A 20 3.14 -14.43 -9.07
CA VAL A 20 1.94 -13.99 -8.33
C VAL A 20 2.14 -14.04 -6.82
N GLU A 21 2.73 -15.11 -6.29
CA GLU A 21 2.99 -15.26 -4.85
C GLU A 21 3.89 -14.13 -4.32
N GLU A 22 4.98 -13.84 -5.03
CA GLU A 22 5.92 -12.77 -4.66
C GLU A 22 5.27 -11.38 -4.80
N ALA A 23 4.47 -11.15 -5.84
CA ALA A 23 3.73 -9.90 -6.03
C ALA A 23 2.70 -9.66 -4.91
N VAL A 24 2.02 -10.72 -4.45
CA VAL A 24 1.09 -10.69 -3.31
C VAL A 24 1.84 -10.38 -2.02
N ARG A 25 2.96 -11.06 -1.76
CA ARG A 25 3.80 -10.82 -0.58
C ARG A 25 4.26 -9.36 -0.52
N LEU A 26 4.88 -8.86 -1.60
CA LEU A 26 5.34 -7.47 -1.67
C LEU A 26 4.20 -6.45 -1.60
N GLY A 27 3.03 -6.75 -2.17
CA GLY A 27 1.86 -5.91 -2.05
C GLY A 27 1.34 -5.82 -0.61
N LYS A 28 1.38 -6.95 0.13
CA LYS A 28 0.99 -7.01 1.54
C LYS A 28 1.98 -6.25 2.42
N ASP A 29 3.27 -6.39 2.17
CA ASP A 29 4.31 -5.63 2.87
C ASP A 29 4.10 -4.12 2.66
N TYR A 30 3.95 -3.70 1.40
CA TYR A 30 3.72 -2.29 1.05
C TYR A 30 2.48 -1.68 1.72
N VAL A 31 1.32 -2.35 1.66
CA VAL A 31 0.10 -1.79 2.26
C VAL A 31 0.19 -1.72 3.78
N THR A 32 0.91 -2.65 4.41
CA THR A 32 1.13 -2.65 5.86
C THR A 32 1.98 -1.45 6.28
N ASP A 33 3.09 -1.20 5.58
CA ASP A 33 3.95 -0.04 5.81
C ASP A 33 3.18 1.27 5.58
N ALA A 34 2.40 1.36 4.50
CA ALA A 34 1.62 2.54 4.17
C ALA A 34 0.51 2.83 5.20
N ILE A 35 -0.10 1.80 5.79
CA ILE A 35 -1.04 1.98 6.91
C ILE A 35 -0.31 2.54 8.13
N ALA A 36 0.83 1.95 8.50
CA ALA A 36 1.60 2.38 9.68
C ALA A 36 2.06 3.83 9.54
N ALA A 37 2.61 4.20 8.39
CA ALA A 37 3.06 5.57 8.12
C ALA A 37 1.89 6.58 8.01
N GLY A 38 0.69 6.12 7.63
CA GLY A 38 -0.51 6.97 7.57
C GLY A 38 -1.23 7.13 8.91
N ALA A 39 -0.80 6.43 9.97
CA ALA A 39 -1.54 6.39 11.24
C ALA A 39 -1.69 7.77 11.91
N GLU A 40 -0.75 8.68 11.66
CA GLU A 40 -0.75 10.03 12.23
C GLU A 40 -1.47 11.06 11.35
N TYR A 41 -1.91 10.67 10.14
CA TYR A 41 -2.59 11.58 9.23
C TYR A 41 -3.93 12.04 9.78
N THR A 42 -4.05 13.35 9.97
CA THR A 42 -5.30 14.01 10.35
C THR A 42 -5.93 14.65 9.11
N ILE A 43 -6.42 13.81 8.19
CA ILE A 43 -7.05 14.25 6.92
C ILE A 43 -8.52 13.83 6.91
N GLY A 44 -9.41 14.80 6.69
CA GLY A 44 -10.86 14.57 6.72
C GLY A 44 -11.42 14.55 8.14
N GLN A 45 -12.61 13.96 8.30
CA GLN A 45 -13.35 13.91 9.58
C GLN A 45 -13.63 12.45 10.03
N GLY A 46 -12.91 11.48 9.48
CA GLY A 46 -13.12 10.04 9.72
C GLY A 46 -11.82 9.26 9.74
N HIS A 47 -11.87 7.99 9.36
CA HIS A 47 -10.67 7.16 9.26
C HIS A 47 -9.76 7.69 8.14
N GLY A 48 -8.56 8.13 8.53
CA GLY A 48 -7.57 8.70 7.62
C GLY A 48 -7.11 7.73 6.52
N PRO A 49 -6.50 8.26 5.44
CA PRO A 49 -5.96 7.44 4.36
C PRO A 49 -4.64 6.76 4.76
N VAL A 50 -4.20 5.80 3.95
CA VAL A 50 -2.83 5.27 4.03
C VAL A 50 -1.84 6.28 3.43
N HIS A 51 -0.56 6.18 3.81
CA HIS A 51 0.51 7.00 3.27
C HIS A 51 1.14 6.34 2.03
N HIS A 52 0.59 6.58 0.84
CA HIS A 52 1.07 5.96 -0.42
C HIS A 52 2.57 6.19 -0.70
N PHE A 53 3.10 7.35 -0.31
CA PHE A 53 4.47 7.74 -0.61
C PHE A 53 5.45 7.53 0.54
N HIS A 54 5.15 6.64 1.48
CA HIS A 54 5.88 6.50 2.76
C HIS A 54 7.36 6.09 2.60
N ARG A 55 7.78 5.72 1.39
CA ARG A 55 9.19 5.40 1.06
C ARG A 55 9.94 6.58 0.44
N PHE A 56 9.28 7.70 0.20
CA PHE A 56 9.85 8.88 -0.45
C PHE A 56 9.93 10.10 0.47
N PHE A 57 8.98 10.24 1.39
CA PHE A 57 8.89 11.30 2.37
C PHE A 57 8.12 10.82 3.61
#